data_AF-A0A9D8NUK5-F1
#
_entry.id   AF-A0A9D8NUK5-F1
#
_cell.length_a   1.000
_cell.length_b   1.000
_cell.length_c   1.000
_cell.angle_alpha   90.00
_cell.angle_beta   90.00
_cell.angle_gamma   90.00
#
_symmetry.space_group_name_H-M   'P 1'
#
loop_
_entity.id
_entity.type
_entity.pdbx_description
1 polymer ?
#
loop_
_entity_poly.entity_id
_entity_poly.type
_entity_poly.pdbx_seq_one_letter_code
_entity_poly.pdbx_strand_id
1 'polypeptide(L)'
;MKFVAYTATPELERFPERERFGAWCSAHKHLMRTDPDYQRHVHGIRWSIVGTTIAFGVLSFALGRFAWPPLVVQVSVYFVLTILYVISILHTSFGLQQFQNEHVGKALREHVA
;
A
#
# COMPACT_ATOMS: atom_id res chain seq x y z
N MET A 1 0.48 -9.11 11.52
CA MET A 1 0.96 -7.78 11.08
C MET A 1 0.25 -6.72 11.90
N LYS A 2 0.97 -5.73 12.46
CA LYS A 2 0.33 -4.58 13.13
C LYS A 2 -0.12 -3.60 12.04
N PHE A 3 -1.33 -3.06 12.16
CA PHE A 3 -1.82 -2.02 11.25
C PHE A 3 -0.98 -0.75 11.48
N VAL A 4 -0.12 -0.42 10.53
CA VAL A 4 0.68 0.81 10.57
C VAL A 4 -0.15 1.89 9.90
N ALA A 5 -0.71 2.80 10.69
CA ALA A 5 -1.42 3.98 10.18
C ALA A 5 -0.47 5.17 10.07
N TYR A 6 -0.90 6.25 9.42
CA TYR A 6 -0.11 7.51 9.39
C TYR A 6 0.21 8.03 10.80
N THR A 7 -0.63 7.72 11.81
CA THR A 7 -0.42 8.10 13.21
C THR A 7 0.81 7.45 13.85
N ALA A 8 1.33 6.37 13.25
CA ALA A 8 2.59 5.75 13.67
C ALA A 8 3.82 6.42 13.05
N THR A 9 3.65 7.55 12.35
CA THR A 9 4.77 8.33 11.79
C THR A 9 5.58 8.95 12.94
N PRO A 10 6.90 8.69 13.00
CA PRO A 10 7.77 9.33 13.99
C PRO A 10 7.69 10.86 13.88
N GLU A 11 7.86 11.55 15.02
CA GLU A 11 7.82 13.02 15.12
C GLU A 11 6.45 13.67 14.89
N LEU A 12 5.46 12.90 14.46
CA LEU A 12 4.10 13.43 14.27
C LEU A 12 3.46 13.82 15.60
N GLU A 13 3.85 13.19 16.71
CA GLU A 13 3.34 13.53 18.04
C GLU A 13 3.66 14.96 18.50
N ARG A 14 4.70 15.60 17.92
CA ARG A 14 5.09 16.99 18.21
C ARG A 14 4.04 18.01 17.75
N PHE A 15 3.20 17.63 16.79
CA PHE A 15 2.11 18.48 16.30
C PHE A 15 0.82 18.23 17.11
N PRO A 16 -0.01 19.27 17.31
CA PRO A 16 -1.35 19.11 17.86
C PRO A 16 -2.15 18.09 17.06
N GLU A 17 -2.97 17.27 17.73
CA GLU A 17 -3.68 16.14 17.10
C GLU A 17 -4.47 16.54 15.84
N ARG A 18 -5.09 17.74 15.86
CA ARG A 18 -5.85 18.30 14.74
C ARG A 18 -5.00 18.63 13.51
N GLU A 19 -3.70 18.86 13.69
CA GLU A 19 -2.77 19.28 12.63
C GLU A 19 -1.91 18.13 12.10
N ARG A 20 -1.83 17.01 12.84
CA ARG A 20 -1.00 15.85 12.49
C ARG A 20 -1.22 15.34 11.08
N PHE A 21 -2.47 15.17 10.67
CA PHE A 21 -2.78 14.71 9.32
C PHE A 21 -2.31 15.72 8.26
N GLY A 22 -2.52 17.01 8.50
CA GLY A 22 -2.07 18.08 7.60
C GLY A 22 -0.56 18.14 7.46
N ALA A 23 0.17 18.06 8.58
CA ALA A 23 1.63 18.00 8.61
C ALA A 23 2.17 16.79 7.84
N TRP A 24 1.58 15.61 8.08
CA TRP A 24 1.94 14.38 7.36
C TRP A 24 1.72 14.53 5.85
N CYS A 25 0.55 15.02 5.42
CA CYS A 25 0.25 15.22 4.00
C CYS A 25 1.18 16.24 3.35
N SER A 26 1.50 17.32 4.04
CA SER A 26 2.41 18.36 3.54
C SER A 26 3.81 17.79 3.31
N ALA A 27 4.36 17.08 4.29
CA ALA A 27 5.67 16.45 4.19
C ALA A 27 5.72 15.35 3.13
N HIS A 28 4.69 14.49 3.06
CA HIS A 28 4.57 13.49 2.00
C HIS A 28 4.55 14.14 0.61
N LYS A 29 3.77 15.21 0.42
CA LYS A 29 3.67 15.94 -0.85
C LYS A 29 4.98 16.65 -1.20
N HIS A 30 5.70 17.16 -0.20
CA HIS A 30 7.02 17.73 -0.40
C HIS A 30 7.99 16.66 -0.91
N LEU A 31 8.11 15.52 -0.22
CA LEU A 31 8.96 14.39 -0.63
C LEU A 31 8.62 13.87 -2.02
N MET A 32 7.33 13.74 -2.36
CA MET A 32 6.89 13.36 -3.70
C MET A 32 7.34 14.31 -4.82
N ARG A 33 7.74 15.55 -4.49
CA ARG A 33 8.21 16.56 -5.44
C ARG A 33 9.73 16.72 -5.43
N THR A 34 10.36 16.57 -4.28
CA THR A 34 11.78 16.88 -4.08
C THR A 34 12.68 15.66 -4.10
N ASP A 35 12.17 14.48 -3.74
CA ASP A 35 12.94 13.24 -3.71
C ASP A 35 12.46 12.29 -4.84
N PRO A 36 13.24 12.17 -5.94
CA PRO A 36 12.87 11.32 -7.07
C PRO A 36 12.90 9.82 -6.72
N ASP A 37 13.71 9.40 -5.74
CA ASP A 37 13.79 8.00 -5.33
C ASP A 37 12.59 7.63 -4.47
N TYR A 38 12.19 8.50 -3.54
CA TYR A 38 10.93 8.37 -2.80
C TYR A 38 9.73 8.31 -3.76
N GLN A 39 9.67 9.25 -4.71
CA GLN A 39 8.63 9.30 -5.72
C GLN A 39 8.58 8.01 -6.54
N ARG A 40 9.74 7.52 -7.04
CA ARG A 40 9.82 6.30 -7.83
C ARG A 40 9.37 5.09 -7.02
N HIS A 41 9.74 5.00 -5.74
CA HIS A 41 9.34 3.90 -4.87
C HIS A 41 7.83 3.87 -4.63
N VAL A 42 7.23 5.02 -4.26
CA VAL A 42 5.79 5.14 -4.02
C VAL A 42 4.99 4.84 -5.29
N HIS A 43 5.39 5.42 -6.43
CA HIS A 43 4.72 5.13 -7.70
C HIS A 43 4.93 3.68 -8.15
N GLY A 44 6.12 3.12 -7.96
CA GLY A 44 6.44 1.74 -8.30
C GLY A 44 5.54 0.77 -7.54
N ILE A 45 5.37 0.97 -6.24
CA ILE A 45 4.44 0.16 -5.44
C ILE A 45 2.99 0.33 -5.90
N ARG A 46 2.56 1.58 -6.17
CA ARG A 46 1.20 1.84 -6.68
C ARG A 46 0.95 1.13 -8.01
N TRP A 47 1.92 1.17 -8.93
CA TRP A 47 1.85 0.46 -10.20
C TRP A 47 1.87 -1.05 -10.02
N SER A 48 2.64 -1.56 -9.07
CA SER A 48 2.63 -2.98 -8.70
C SER A 48 1.23 -3.42 -8.26
N ILE A 49 0.59 -2.69 -7.36
CA ILE A 49 -0.79 -2.95 -6.91
C ILE A 49 -1.75 -2.96 -8.11
N VAL A 50 -1.70 -1.94 -8.97
CA VAL A 50 -2.55 -1.87 -10.18
C VAL A 50 -2.31 -3.07 -11.09
N GLY A 51 -1.05 -3.42 -11.33
CA GLY A 51 -0.66 -4.57 -12.13
C GLY A 51 -1.17 -5.88 -11.56
N THR A 52 -1.04 -6.09 -10.24
CA THR A 52 -1.57 -7.27 -9.54
C THR A 52 -3.08 -7.34 -9.62
N THR A 53 -3.80 -6.23 -9.48
CA THR A 53 -5.27 -6.18 -9.63
C THR A 53 -5.70 -6.55 -11.04
N ILE A 54 -5.05 -6.00 -12.07
CA ILE A 54 -5.34 -6.33 -13.48
C ILE A 54 -5.05 -7.81 -13.73
N ALA A 55 -3.89 -8.31 -13.30
CA ALA A 55 -3.52 -9.72 -13.45
C ALA A 55 -4.52 -10.65 -12.76
N PHE A 56 -4.97 -10.32 -11.55
CA PHE A 56 -5.99 -11.07 -10.83
C PHE A 56 -7.32 -11.10 -11.59
N GLY A 57 -7.75 -9.98 -12.15
CA GLY A 57 -8.96 -9.89 -12.97
C GLY A 57 -8.87 -10.73 -14.25
N VAL A 58 -7.75 -10.63 -14.98
CA VAL A 58 -7.49 -11.42 -16.19
C VAL A 58 -7.44 -12.91 -15.86
N LEU A 59 -6.74 -13.29 -14.80
CA LEU A 59 -6.64 -14.68 -14.36
C LEU A 59 -8.01 -15.22 -13.94
N SER A 60 -8.78 -14.46 -13.16
CA SER A 60 -10.14 -14.83 -12.77
C SER A 60 -11.03 -15.04 -13.99
N PHE A 61 -10.97 -14.14 -14.97
CA PHE A 61 -11.73 -14.27 -16.20
C PHE A 61 -11.33 -15.49 -17.04
N ALA A 62 -10.01 -15.75 -17.15
CA ALA A 62 -9.49 -16.92 -17.86
C ALA A 62 -9.90 -18.23 -17.18
N LEU A 63 -9.80 -18.29 -15.85
CA LEU A 63 -10.26 -19.42 -15.05
C LEU A 63 -11.77 -19.63 -15.26
N GLY A 64 -12.60 -18.59 -15.34
CA GLY A 64 -14.04 -18.71 -15.58
C GLY A 64 -14.43 -19.40 -16.90
N ARG A 65 -13.51 -19.47 -17.87
CA ARG A 65 -13.70 -20.14 -19.17
C ARG A 65 -13.21 -21.58 -19.22
N PHE A 66 -12.53 -22.05 -18.17
CA PHE A 66 -12.03 -23.42 -18.12
C PHE A 66 -13.18 -24.40 -17.86
N ALA A 67 -13.14 -25.57 -18.49
CA ALA A 67 -14.11 -26.64 -18.23
C ALA A 67 -13.78 -27.30 -16.88
N TRP A 68 -14.18 -26.66 -15.79
CA TRP A 68 -13.89 -27.13 -14.44
C TRP A 68 -14.63 -28.45 -14.14
N PRO A 69 -13.95 -29.44 -13.52
CA PRO A 69 -14.64 -30.50 -12.78
C PRO A 69 -15.28 -29.88 -11.50
N PRO A 70 -16.03 -30.63 -10.67
CA PRO A 70 -17.25 -30.14 -10.01
C PRO A 70 -17.13 -28.77 -9.34
N LEU A 71 -18.21 -27.96 -9.38
CA LEU A 71 -18.35 -26.59 -8.86
C LEU A 71 -17.57 -26.28 -7.56
N VAL A 72 -17.50 -27.24 -6.64
CA VAL A 72 -16.72 -27.16 -5.39
C VAL A 72 -15.23 -26.83 -5.64
N VAL A 73 -14.61 -27.45 -6.63
CA VAL A 73 -13.21 -27.21 -7.01
C VAL A 73 -13.05 -25.79 -7.52
N GLN A 74 -13.93 -25.35 -8.41
CA GLN A 74 -13.92 -23.99 -8.95
C GLN A 74 -14.02 -22.95 -7.81
N VAL A 75 -15.03 -23.07 -6.94
CA VAL A 75 -15.22 -22.16 -5.81
C VAL A 75 -14.01 -22.15 -4.87
N SER A 76 -13.45 -23.33 -4.59
CA SER A 76 -12.26 -23.46 -3.73
C SER A 76 -11.04 -22.75 -4.33
N VAL A 77 -10.80 -22.91 -5.64
CA VAL A 77 -9.71 -22.21 -6.33
C VAL A 77 -9.90 -20.69 -6.27
N TYR A 78 -11.10 -20.18 -6.57
CA TYR A 78 -11.38 -18.75 -6.48
C TYR A 78 -11.20 -18.21 -5.06
N PHE A 79 -11.62 -18.97 -4.04
CA PHE A 79 -11.48 -18.58 -2.66
C PHE A 79 -10.01 -18.45 -2.25
N VAL A 80 -9.19 -19.47 -2.58
CA VAL A 80 -7.74 -19.45 -2.33
C VAL A 80 -7.07 -18.30 -3.09
N LEU A 81 -7.41 -18.12 -4.36
CA LEU A 81 -6.86 -17.03 -5.19
C LEU A 81 -7.18 -15.66 -4.58
N THR A 82 -8.41 -15.47 -4.12
CA THR A 82 -8.87 -14.22 -3.49
C THR A 82 -8.13 -13.97 -2.18
N ILE A 83 -7.94 -15.01 -1.35
CA ILE A 83 -7.15 -14.89 -0.12
C ILE A 83 -5.72 -14.47 -0.43
N LEU A 84 -5.05 -15.14 -1.37
CA LEU A 84 -3.68 -14.81 -1.76
C LEU A 84 -3.56 -13.38 -2.30
N TYR A 85 -4.53 -12.97 -3.12
CA TYR A 85 -4.61 -11.61 -3.64
C TYR A 85 -4.75 -10.58 -2.51
N VAL A 86 -5.71 -10.79 -1.60
CA VAL A 86 -5.92 -9.88 -0.45
C VAL A 86 -4.68 -9.80 0.42
N ILE A 87 -4.03 -10.93 0.73
CA ILE A 87 -2.78 -10.96 1.50
C ILE A 87 -1.69 -10.17 0.79
N SER A 88 -1.53 -10.35 -0.52
CA SER A 88 -0.53 -9.63 -1.32
C SER A 88 -0.76 -8.12 -1.32
N ILE A 89 -2.02 -7.68 -1.48
CA ILE A 89 -2.38 -6.25 -1.43
C ILE A 89 -2.13 -5.67 -0.04
N LEU A 90 -2.55 -6.37 1.02
CA LEU A 90 -2.34 -5.92 2.40
C LEU A 90 -0.85 -5.81 2.72
N HIS A 91 -0.06 -6.84 2.39
CA HIS A 91 1.38 -6.85 2.64
C HIS A 91 2.08 -5.68 1.93
N THR A 92 1.75 -5.47 0.65
CA THR A 92 2.30 -4.38 -0.16
C THR A 92 1.88 -3.01 0.38
N SER A 93 0.62 -2.87 0.79
CA SER A 93 0.09 -1.61 1.34
C SER A 93 0.71 -1.28 2.70
N PHE A 94 0.89 -2.27 3.58
CA PHE A 94 1.57 -2.06 4.86
C PHE A 94 3.04 -1.70 4.68
N GLY A 95 3.74 -2.38 3.77
CA GLY A 95 5.11 -2.04 3.43
C GLY A 95 5.23 -0.60 2.92
N LEU A 96 4.33 -0.18 2.03
CA LEU A 96 4.27 1.20 1.54
C LEU A 96 4.03 2.19 2.67
N GLN A 97 3.04 1.92 3.54
CA GLN A 97 2.70 2.83 4.63
C GLN A 97 3.83 2.95 5.65
N GLN A 98 4.52 1.85 5.96
CA GLN A 98 5.71 1.87 6.82
C GLN A 98 6.84 2.70 6.19
N PHE A 99 7.16 2.44 4.92
CA PHE A 99 8.16 3.20 4.17
C PHE A 99 7.83 4.71 4.16
N GLN A 100 6.57 5.06 3.89
CA GLN A 100 6.11 6.44 3.90
C GLN A 100 6.25 7.08 5.26
N ASN A 101 5.83 6.40 6.33
CA ASN A 101 5.93 6.91 7.69
C ASN A 101 7.38 7.15 8.11
N GLU A 102 8.31 6.25 7.78
CA GLU A 102 9.73 6.42 8.11
C GLU A 102 10.34 7.65 7.41
N HIS A 103 10.08 7.81 6.12
CA HIS A 103 10.62 8.93 5.34
C HIS A 103 9.95 10.27 5.68
N VAL A 104 8.63 10.27 5.87
CA VAL A 104 7.90 11.47 6.31
C VAL A 104 8.35 11.88 7.69
N GLY A 105 8.53 10.93 8.63
CA GLY A 105 9.04 11.22 9.97
C GLY A 105 10.45 11.83 9.93
N LYS A 106 11.32 11.32 9.06
CA LYS A 106 12.65 11.92 8.82
C LYS A 106 12.54 13.36 8.29
N ALA A 107 11.70 13.59 7.28
CA ALA A 107 11.49 14.93 6.72
C ALA A 107 10.91 15.91 7.75
N LEU A 108 9.98 15.46 8.60
CA LEU A 108 9.42 16.27 9.69
C LEU A 108 10.49 16.62 10.74
N ARG A 109 11.39 15.68 11.07
CA ARG A 109 12.52 15.94 11.98
C ARG A 109 13.43 17.05 11.44
N GLU A 110 13.77 16.98 10.16
CA GLU A 110 14.68 17.91 9.49
C GLU A 110 14.06 19.30 9.26
N HIS A 111 12.73 19.40 9.14
CA HIS A 111 12.03 20.69 9.02
C HIS A 111 11.83 21.44 10.34
N VAL A 112 11.90 20.73 11.48
CA VAL A 112 11.65 21.30 12.83
C VAL A 112 12.97 21.54 13.59
N ALA A 113 14.10 21.02 13.09
CA ALA A 113 15.44 21.29 13.62
C ALA A 113 16.01 22.60 13.05
#